data_AF-A0A9D4BL01-F1
#
_entry.id   AF-A0A9D4BL01-F1
#
_cell.length_a   1.000
_cell.length_b   1.000
_cell.length_c   1.000
_cell.angle_alpha   90.00
_cell.angle_beta   90.00
_cell.angle_gamma   90.00
#
_symmetry.space_group_name_H-M   'P 1'
#
loop_
_entity.id
_entity.type
_entity.pdbx_description
1 polymer ?
#
loop_
_entity_poly.entity_id
_entity_poly.type
_entity_poly.pdbx_seq_one_letter_code
_entity_poly.pdbx_strand_id
1 'polypeptide(L)'
;MEIESLGIKGFISQLLPTVFTSQAWGILHTLLEMFSYRLHHIQPHYRVQLLGHLHTVSNMPITNQNQLHLCVESTALRLITGLGSAEVQPQLSRIFSEPRATGFLSQDSEELNRVLVLTLARAMHVTGSEAFSTQWCKDILTTIMQSTPHTWPSHTTACFPSSLSEFFKTATVAREDKSALKRSVDTEYKKWRTMANENDIIAHFSMQGTPPLFLCIIWKSLIDDNRILPIAYRVLEKIGPRVLSAHLRTFCDFIVYEFCLAGNQNYFTRYIEALNDMVWKCNILTIDRLVLCLSLRSLENNEARLAFYIIYQILVRSTDFKNRVTDFLRDNTPDHWLQSNWHEKHMNFHKAYPEKFFYEGIQDLNSPIQHQYLPVYFGNICLRFIPVLDILIHRLVEMVAVQKFLESILDNIGGLYKFHDRPITYLYNTLHYYDSKLAGRAPLKRRLVNTIVLAHRDIHTDNWFLTEDYHKYLQLSSETTNWVPEQDYYIRLIGRLVDTIKGQ
;
A
#
# COMPACT_ATOMS: atom_id res chain seq x y z
N MET A 1 4.67 11.65 -27.39
CA MET A 1 5.25 12.82 -26.68
C MET A 1 5.26 14.09 -27.54
N GLU A 2 4.59 14.14 -28.70
CA GLU A 2 4.58 15.34 -29.58
C GLU A 2 3.80 16.54 -29.01
N ILE A 3 2.97 16.35 -27.98
CA ILE A 3 2.23 17.42 -27.27
C ILE A 3 2.70 17.53 -25.81
N GLU A 4 3.96 17.20 -25.50
CA GLU A 4 4.44 17.17 -24.11
C GLU A 4 4.29 18.53 -23.38
N SER A 5 4.55 19.62 -24.09
CA SER A 5 4.50 20.99 -23.53
C SER A 5 3.10 21.39 -23.08
N LEU A 6 2.07 21.11 -23.89
CA LEU A 6 0.66 21.42 -23.57
C LEU A 6 -0.05 20.27 -22.82
N GLY A 7 0.52 19.06 -22.84
CA GLY A 7 -0.02 17.86 -22.21
C GLY A 7 0.46 17.67 -20.77
N ILE A 8 1.37 16.70 -20.55
CA ILE A 8 1.81 16.30 -19.19
C ILE A 8 2.48 17.46 -18.45
N LYS A 9 3.32 18.25 -19.13
CA LYS A 9 3.99 19.40 -18.50
C LYS A 9 2.98 20.43 -18.02
N GLY A 10 2.06 20.86 -18.88
CA GLY A 10 0.98 21.78 -18.55
C GLY A 10 0.07 21.23 -17.44
N PHE A 11 -0.28 19.95 -17.49
CA PHE A 11 -1.07 19.27 -16.46
C PHE A 11 -0.44 19.42 -15.06
N ILE A 12 0.86 19.11 -14.91
CA ILE A 12 1.52 19.11 -13.60
C ILE A 12 1.92 20.52 -13.16
N SER A 13 2.42 21.35 -14.07
CA SER A 13 3.01 22.65 -13.72
C SER A 13 2.04 23.82 -13.74
N GLN A 14 0.88 23.70 -14.40
CA GLN A 14 -0.08 24.80 -14.56
C GLN A 14 -1.47 24.41 -14.07
N LEU A 15 -2.08 23.35 -14.63
CA LEU A 15 -3.45 22.97 -14.32
C LEU A 15 -3.61 22.58 -12.85
N LEU A 16 -2.78 21.65 -12.38
CA LEU A 16 -2.88 21.13 -11.02
C LEU A 16 -2.67 22.24 -9.95
N PRO A 17 -1.63 23.10 -10.04
CA PRO A 17 -1.50 24.25 -9.15
C PRO A 17 -2.68 25.22 -9.22
N THR A 18 -3.21 25.50 -10.42
CA THR A 18 -4.35 26.42 -10.60
C THR A 18 -5.64 25.88 -9.96
N VAL A 19 -5.91 24.59 -10.13
CA VAL A 19 -7.07 23.92 -9.52
C VAL A 19 -6.93 23.93 -7.99
N PHE A 20 -5.72 23.70 -7.49
CA PHE A 20 -5.41 23.74 -6.07
C PHE A 20 -5.57 25.14 -5.46
N THR A 21 -5.01 26.19 -6.09
CA THR A 21 -5.15 27.58 -5.62
C THR A 21 -6.59 28.07 -5.68
N SER A 22 -7.38 27.56 -6.64
CA SER A 22 -8.81 27.82 -6.76
C SER A 22 -9.67 27.00 -5.78
N GLN A 23 -9.06 26.15 -4.95
CA GLN A 23 -9.74 25.28 -3.97
C GLN A 23 -10.81 24.36 -4.59
N ALA A 24 -10.62 23.96 -5.86
CA ALA A 24 -11.58 23.12 -6.58
C ALA A 24 -11.35 21.62 -6.28
N TRP A 25 -11.68 21.19 -5.06
CA TRP A 25 -11.35 19.86 -4.53
C TRP A 25 -11.90 18.68 -5.34
N GLY A 26 -13.12 18.79 -5.87
CA GLY A 26 -13.71 17.76 -6.74
C GLY A 26 -12.94 17.60 -8.05
N ILE A 27 -12.49 18.70 -8.65
CA ILE A 27 -11.64 18.67 -9.85
C ILE A 27 -10.27 18.13 -9.49
N LEU A 28 -9.65 18.59 -8.39
CA LEU A 28 -8.36 18.08 -7.93
C LEU A 28 -8.39 16.55 -7.76
N HIS A 29 -9.41 16.04 -7.06
CA HIS A 29 -9.63 14.60 -6.88
C HIS A 29 -9.71 13.87 -8.22
N THR A 30 -10.49 14.40 -9.17
CA THR A 30 -10.62 13.84 -10.53
C THR A 30 -9.28 13.80 -11.28
N LEU A 31 -8.47 14.86 -11.19
CA LEU A 31 -7.17 14.93 -11.86
C LEU A 31 -6.18 13.91 -11.28
N LEU A 32 -6.16 13.74 -9.94
CA LEU A 32 -5.31 12.74 -9.27
C LEU A 32 -5.74 11.31 -9.58
N GLU A 33 -7.05 11.08 -9.66
CA GLU A 33 -7.61 9.79 -10.06
C GLU A 33 -7.25 9.46 -11.51
N MET A 34 -7.43 10.41 -12.42
CA MET A 34 -7.01 10.27 -13.82
C MET A 34 -5.51 9.96 -13.92
N PHE A 35 -4.67 10.69 -13.18
CA PHE A 35 -3.24 10.41 -13.14
C PHE A 35 -2.95 8.97 -12.69
N SER A 36 -3.63 8.52 -11.64
CA SER A 36 -3.37 7.23 -10.99
C SER A 36 -3.80 6.02 -11.81
N TYR A 37 -4.85 6.16 -12.63
CA TYR A 37 -5.50 5.01 -13.30
C TYR A 37 -5.57 5.12 -14.82
N ARG A 38 -5.19 6.24 -15.42
CA ARG A 38 -5.30 6.46 -16.88
C ARG A 38 -4.02 6.87 -17.55
N LEU A 39 -3.10 7.50 -16.84
CA LEU A 39 -1.87 8.00 -17.44
C LEU A 39 -0.76 6.95 -17.40
N HIS A 40 -0.22 6.67 -18.60
CA HIS A 40 0.89 5.75 -18.81
C HIS A 40 2.14 6.51 -19.25
N HIS A 41 3.32 5.89 -19.09
CA HIS A 41 4.60 6.40 -19.62
C HIS A 41 4.93 7.86 -19.29
N ILE A 42 4.76 8.25 -18.02
CA ILE A 42 5.12 9.58 -17.53
C ILE A 42 6.60 9.65 -17.21
N GLN A 43 7.29 10.68 -17.70
CA GLN A 43 8.71 10.85 -17.44
C GLN A 43 9.00 10.96 -15.92
N PRO A 44 10.15 10.45 -15.44
CA PRO A 44 10.44 10.38 -14.01
C PRO A 44 10.37 11.71 -13.27
N HIS A 45 10.90 12.77 -13.88
CA HIS A 45 10.96 14.08 -13.24
C HIS A 45 9.57 14.69 -12.98
N TYR A 46 8.62 14.47 -13.89
CA TYR A 46 7.22 14.86 -13.73
C TYR A 46 6.53 14.08 -12.60
N ARG A 47 6.83 12.78 -12.47
CA ARG A 47 6.34 11.95 -11.36
C ARG A 47 6.84 12.49 -10.01
N VAL A 48 8.12 12.83 -9.90
CA VAL A 48 8.67 13.38 -8.64
C VAL A 48 8.16 14.80 -8.37
N GLN A 49 7.96 15.63 -9.41
CA GLN A 49 7.33 16.94 -9.25
C GLN A 49 5.91 16.82 -8.70
N LEU A 50 5.09 15.90 -9.25
CA LEU A 50 3.76 15.64 -8.72
C LEU A 50 3.82 15.14 -7.28
N LEU A 51 4.75 14.26 -6.94
CA LEU A 51 4.95 13.79 -5.57
C LEU A 51 5.21 14.95 -4.60
N GLY A 52 6.05 15.92 -5.00
CA GLY A 52 6.27 17.14 -4.21
C GLY A 52 5.03 18.01 -4.06
N HIS A 53 4.21 18.14 -5.11
CA HIS A 53 2.90 18.80 -4.98
C HIS A 53 1.99 18.07 -4.00
N LEU A 54 1.90 16.74 -4.06
CA LEU A 54 1.05 15.94 -3.17
C LEU A 54 1.41 16.11 -1.69
N HIS A 55 2.71 16.11 -1.35
CA HIS A 55 3.16 16.36 0.03
C HIS A 55 2.88 17.79 0.50
N THR A 56 2.88 18.76 -0.42
CA THR A 56 2.49 20.13 -0.10
C THR A 56 0.98 20.21 0.16
N VAL A 57 0.19 19.56 -0.69
CA VAL A 57 -1.28 19.47 -0.55
C VAL A 57 -1.66 18.80 0.76
N SER A 58 -1.05 17.65 1.11
CA SER A 58 -1.40 16.90 2.32
C SER A 58 -1.17 17.67 3.62
N ASN A 59 -0.31 18.67 3.61
CA ASN A 59 -0.01 19.51 4.77
C ASN A 59 -1.09 20.56 5.07
N MET A 60 -2.04 20.80 4.16
CA MET A 60 -3.03 21.85 4.30
C MET A 60 -4.24 21.39 5.13
N PRO A 61 -4.71 22.15 6.13
CA PRO A 61 -5.87 21.77 6.94
C PRO A 61 -7.15 21.57 6.11
N ILE A 62 -7.32 22.34 5.03
CA ILE A 62 -8.51 22.32 4.18
C ILE A 62 -8.64 21.04 3.33
N THR A 63 -7.55 20.29 3.17
CA THR A 63 -7.55 18.99 2.48
C THR A 63 -7.75 17.80 3.42
N ASN A 64 -8.07 18.06 4.70
CA ASN A 64 -8.33 17.04 5.72
C ASN A 64 -9.72 16.40 5.59
N GLN A 65 -10.16 16.15 4.35
CA GLN A 65 -11.35 15.39 4.00
C GLN A 65 -10.94 13.94 3.71
N ASN A 66 -11.63 12.95 4.29
CA ASN A 66 -11.24 11.54 4.24
C ASN A 66 -10.94 11.05 2.81
N GLN A 67 -11.83 11.32 1.86
CA GLN A 67 -11.69 10.88 0.48
C GLN A 67 -10.52 11.56 -0.25
N LEU A 68 -10.31 12.87 -0.05
CA LEU A 68 -9.21 13.59 -0.68
C LEU A 68 -7.85 13.17 -0.09
N HIS A 69 -7.77 13.01 1.24
CA HIS A 69 -6.56 12.55 1.90
C HIS A 69 -6.16 11.14 1.42
N LEU A 70 -7.13 10.22 1.35
CA LEU A 70 -6.92 8.88 0.81
C LEU A 70 -6.45 8.91 -0.65
N CYS A 71 -7.06 9.77 -1.47
CA CYS A 71 -6.65 9.95 -2.87
C CYS A 71 -5.19 10.42 -2.97
N VAL A 72 -4.82 11.48 -2.24
CA VAL A 72 -3.46 12.04 -2.22
C VAL A 72 -2.43 11.00 -1.80
N GLU A 73 -2.66 10.28 -0.71
CA GLU A 73 -1.72 9.26 -0.24
C GLU A 73 -1.67 8.03 -1.16
N SER A 74 -2.80 7.61 -1.74
CA SER A 74 -2.82 6.50 -2.70
C SER A 74 -2.07 6.84 -3.99
N THR A 75 -2.23 8.06 -4.51
CA THR A 75 -1.47 8.55 -5.67
C THR A 75 0.02 8.67 -5.35
N ALA A 76 0.39 9.19 -4.17
CA ALA A 76 1.78 9.26 -3.73
C ALA A 76 2.41 7.86 -3.61
N LEU A 77 1.68 6.89 -3.04
CA LEU A 77 2.13 5.51 -2.92
C LEU A 77 2.42 4.90 -4.31
N ARG A 78 1.53 5.10 -5.28
CA ARG A 78 1.72 4.65 -6.69
C ARG A 78 2.93 5.31 -7.35
N LEU A 79 3.13 6.60 -7.11
CA LEU A 79 4.26 7.33 -7.66
C LEU A 79 5.58 6.76 -7.13
N ILE A 80 5.69 6.57 -5.81
CA ILE A 80 6.90 6.06 -5.16
C ILE A 80 7.19 4.62 -5.61
N THR A 81 6.22 3.72 -5.50
CA THR A 81 6.36 2.31 -5.92
C THR A 81 6.64 2.16 -7.41
N GLY A 82 6.10 3.07 -8.22
CA GLY A 82 6.28 3.11 -9.68
C GLY A 82 7.60 3.72 -10.18
N LEU A 83 8.51 4.18 -9.32
CA LEU A 83 9.82 4.67 -9.74
C LEU A 83 10.71 3.51 -10.21
N GLY A 84 11.23 3.58 -11.45
CA GLY A 84 12.16 2.60 -11.99
C GLY A 84 13.50 2.63 -11.27
N SER A 85 14.18 1.49 -11.14
CA SER A 85 15.46 1.40 -10.41
C SER A 85 16.52 2.38 -10.93
N ALA A 86 16.63 2.51 -12.25
CA ALA A 86 17.56 3.44 -12.90
C ALA A 86 17.12 4.92 -12.83
N GLU A 87 15.87 5.18 -12.45
CA GLU A 87 15.31 6.54 -12.38
C GLU A 87 15.53 7.18 -11.01
N VAL A 88 15.62 6.38 -9.95
CA VAL A 88 15.63 6.86 -8.55
C VAL A 88 16.83 7.78 -8.26
N GLN A 89 18.05 7.29 -8.45
CA GLN A 89 19.25 8.07 -8.14
C GLN A 89 19.30 9.42 -8.89
N PRO A 90 19.23 9.47 -10.25
CA PRO A 90 19.39 10.74 -10.97
C PRO A 90 18.29 11.75 -10.67
N GLN A 91 17.06 11.30 -10.38
CA GLN A 91 15.96 12.22 -10.09
C GLN A 91 16.01 12.77 -8.66
N LEU A 92 16.18 11.89 -7.67
CA LEU A 92 16.11 12.30 -6.28
C LEU A 92 17.32 13.13 -5.86
N SER A 93 18.53 12.75 -6.30
CA SER A 93 19.75 13.53 -6.01
C SER A 93 19.69 14.95 -6.57
N ARG A 94 19.18 15.11 -7.80
CA ARG A 94 19.00 16.42 -8.42
C ARG A 94 18.02 17.28 -7.62
N ILE A 95 16.83 16.74 -7.34
CA ILE A 95 15.75 17.48 -6.68
C ILE A 95 16.13 17.83 -5.23
N PHE A 96 16.81 16.93 -4.53
CA PHE A 96 17.28 17.18 -3.17
C PHE A 96 18.31 18.33 -3.11
N SER A 97 19.09 18.52 -4.19
CA SER A 97 20.10 19.58 -4.28
C SER A 97 19.51 20.94 -4.68
N GLU A 98 18.24 21.00 -5.11
CA GLU A 98 17.61 22.23 -5.60
C GLU A 98 16.93 23.00 -4.44
N PRO A 99 17.39 24.22 -4.08
CA PRO A 99 16.91 24.95 -2.89
C PRO A 99 15.44 25.42 -2.94
N ARG A 100 14.76 25.26 -4.09
CA ARG A 100 13.36 25.68 -4.31
C ARG A 100 12.45 24.54 -4.80
N ALA A 101 12.96 23.32 -4.86
CA ALA A 101 12.14 22.21 -5.32
C ALA A 101 11.09 21.85 -4.27
N THR A 102 9.88 21.54 -4.72
CA THR A 102 8.82 20.99 -3.87
C THR A 102 9.33 19.66 -3.29
N GLY A 103 9.46 19.59 -1.96
CA GLY A 103 10.05 18.43 -1.29
C GLY A 103 9.29 17.13 -1.62
N PHE A 104 9.99 16.12 -2.12
CA PHE A 104 9.43 14.80 -2.43
C PHE A 104 9.31 13.88 -1.20
N LEU A 105 9.62 14.40 -0.02
CA LEU A 105 9.58 13.69 1.26
C LEU A 105 8.35 14.09 2.04
N SER A 106 7.66 13.09 2.61
CA SER A 106 6.52 13.37 3.48
C SER A 106 6.99 13.88 4.83
N GLN A 107 6.27 14.85 5.39
CA GLN A 107 6.57 15.39 6.72
C GLN A 107 5.95 14.58 7.87
N ASP A 108 4.92 13.79 7.58
CA ASP A 108 4.04 13.15 8.56
C ASP A 108 3.65 11.70 8.24
N SER A 109 3.54 11.34 6.96
CA SER A 109 3.25 9.96 6.52
C SER A 109 4.47 9.05 6.63
N GLU A 110 4.56 8.30 7.74
CA GLU A 110 5.61 7.29 7.96
C GLU A 110 5.55 6.21 6.87
N GLU A 111 4.35 5.79 6.47
CA GLU A 111 4.15 4.75 5.44
C GLU A 111 4.75 5.14 4.10
N LEU A 112 4.51 6.36 3.61
CA LEU A 112 5.09 6.83 2.33
C LEU A 112 6.61 6.92 2.41
N ASN A 113 7.16 7.46 3.50
CA ASN A 113 8.60 7.54 3.70
C ASN A 113 9.24 6.15 3.82
N ARG A 114 8.59 5.19 4.49
CA ARG A 114 9.04 3.80 4.54
C ARG A 114 9.06 3.16 3.16
N VAL A 115 8.00 3.34 2.36
CA VAL A 115 7.95 2.79 1.00
C VAL A 115 9.00 3.44 0.08
N LEU A 116 9.31 4.72 0.30
CA LEU A 116 10.43 5.38 -0.37
C LEU A 116 11.76 4.74 0.01
N VAL A 117 12.01 4.43 1.28
CA VAL A 117 13.20 3.68 1.72
C VAL A 117 13.29 2.30 1.05
N LEU A 118 12.18 1.56 0.94
CA LEU A 118 12.16 0.28 0.22
C LEU A 118 12.47 0.45 -1.27
N THR A 119 11.97 1.53 -1.86
CA THR A 119 12.24 1.89 -3.26
C THR A 119 13.71 2.24 -3.48
N LEU A 120 14.32 2.99 -2.55
CA LEU A 120 15.76 3.28 -2.54
C LEU A 120 16.58 1.99 -2.43
N ALA A 121 16.23 1.10 -1.49
CA ALA A 121 16.95 -0.16 -1.27
C ALA A 121 16.95 -1.04 -2.52
N ARG A 122 15.77 -1.21 -3.15
CA ARG A 122 15.64 -1.94 -4.42
C ARG A 122 16.44 -1.27 -5.53
N ALA A 123 16.32 0.04 -5.68
CA ALA A 123 16.98 0.77 -6.76
C ALA A 123 18.50 0.63 -6.67
N MET A 124 19.06 0.83 -5.48
CA MET A 124 20.50 0.69 -5.23
C MET A 124 21.01 -0.72 -5.50
N HIS A 125 20.25 -1.74 -5.10
CA HIS A 125 20.59 -3.13 -5.35
C HIS A 125 20.58 -3.47 -6.85
N VAL A 126 19.53 -3.07 -7.57
CA VAL A 126 19.38 -3.39 -9.01
C VAL A 126 20.41 -2.65 -9.87
N THR A 127 20.78 -1.42 -9.52
CA THR A 127 21.74 -0.62 -10.32
C THR A 127 23.18 -0.78 -9.86
N GLY A 128 23.43 -1.38 -8.70
CA GLY A 128 24.76 -1.42 -8.09
C GLY A 128 25.29 -0.05 -7.67
N SER A 129 24.41 0.95 -7.47
CA SER A 129 24.83 2.34 -7.22
C SER A 129 25.65 2.55 -5.94
N GLU A 130 25.60 1.59 -5.01
CA GLU A 130 26.40 1.59 -3.77
C GLU A 130 27.91 1.66 -4.04
N ALA A 131 28.38 1.13 -5.17
CA ALA A 131 29.79 1.15 -5.54
C ALA A 131 30.34 2.56 -5.88
N PHE A 132 29.47 3.53 -6.17
CA PHE A 132 29.88 4.84 -6.67
C PHE A 132 29.77 5.95 -5.60
N SER A 133 28.61 6.13 -4.97
CA SER A 133 28.40 7.11 -3.89
C SER A 133 27.09 6.86 -3.15
N THR A 134 27.13 6.95 -1.83
CA THR A 134 25.96 6.80 -0.95
C THR A 134 25.51 8.11 -0.29
N GLN A 135 26.21 9.22 -0.54
CA GLN A 135 25.96 10.49 0.18
C GLN A 135 24.55 11.03 -0.06
N TRP A 136 24.11 11.07 -1.32
CA TRP A 136 22.76 11.52 -1.70
C TRP A 136 21.67 10.73 -0.95
N CYS A 137 21.89 9.43 -0.73
CA CYS A 137 20.95 8.57 -0.03
C CYS A 137 20.98 8.86 1.47
N LYS A 138 22.17 9.01 2.08
CA LYS A 138 22.31 9.38 3.49
C LYS A 138 21.61 10.68 3.84
N ASP A 139 21.70 11.70 2.97
CA ASP A 139 21.04 12.99 3.20
C ASP A 139 19.52 12.84 3.19
N ILE A 140 18.99 12.12 2.19
CA ILE A 140 17.56 11.80 2.10
C ILE A 140 17.08 11.02 3.33
N LEU A 141 17.81 9.98 3.73
CA LEU A 141 17.48 9.16 4.89
C LEU A 141 17.51 9.97 6.18
N THR A 142 18.46 10.89 6.32
CA THR A 142 18.54 11.79 7.48
C THR A 142 17.30 12.68 7.58
N THR A 143 16.87 13.29 6.46
CA THR A 143 15.63 14.08 6.45
C THR A 143 14.40 13.22 6.75
N ILE A 144 14.30 12.02 6.18
CA ILE A 144 13.23 11.06 6.50
C ILE A 144 13.18 10.76 8.00
N MET A 145 14.33 10.52 8.63
CA MET A 145 14.42 10.20 10.05
C MET A 145 14.11 11.40 10.95
N GLN A 146 14.29 12.63 10.47
CA GLN A 146 13.87 13.85 11.16
C GLN A 146 12.35 14.04 11.12
N SER A 147 11.73 13.78 9.96
CA SER A 147 10.28 13.95 9.78
C SER A 147 9.46 12.80 10.38
N THR A 148 9.84 11.57 10.09
CA THR A 148 9.12 10.36 10.53
C THR A 148 10.11 9.33 11.07
N PRO A 149 10.59 9.49 12.32
CA PRO A 149 11.55 8.57 12.92
C PRO A 149 10.96 7.15 12.99
N HIS A 150 11.68 6.16 12.45
CA HIS A 150 11.21 4.78 12.44
C HIS A 150 12.37 3.76 12.45
N THR A 151 12.03 2.50 12.69
CA THR A 151 12.97 1.38 12.65
C THR A 151 12.52 0.35 11.61
N TRP A 152 13.35 -0.66 11.34
CA TRP A 152 13.00 -1.76 10.45
C TRP A 152 13.21 -3.10 11.15
N PRO A 153 12.37 -4.12 10.86
CA PRO A 153 12.62 -5.46 11.33
C PRO A 153 13.95 -6.03 10.86
N SER A 154 14.52 -6.94 11.64
CA SER A 154 15.76 -7.65 11.31
C SER A 154 15.70 -8.38 9.96
N HIS A 155 14.57 -9.03 9.64
CA HIS A 155 14.38 -9.76 8.38
C HIS A 155 14.34 -8.84 7.14
N THR A 156 13.79 -7.63 7.28
CA THR A 156 13.80 -6.62 6.23
C THR A 156 15.17 -5.98 6.07
N THR A 157 15.81 -5.55 7.16
CA THR A 157 17.13 -4.92 7.11
C THR A 157 18.22 -5.86 6.58
N ALA A 158 18.06 -7.17 6.78
CA ALA A 158 18.93 -8.20 6.20
C ALA A 158 18.83 -8.30 4.67
N CYS A 159 17.85 -7.65 4.03
CA CYS A 159 17.71 -7.57 2.58
C CYS A 159 18.21 -6.22 2.01
N PHE A 160 18.45 -5.22 2.86
CA PHE A 160 18.91 -3.92 2.41
C PHE A 160 20.35 -3.99 1.89
N PRO A 161 20.73 -3.11 0.94
CA PRO A 161 22.12 -2.79 0.68
C PRO A 161 22.87 -2.45 1.98
N SER A 162 24.16 -2.75 2.02
CA SER A 162 24.95 -2.73 3.27
C SER A 162 24.94 -1.34 3.93
N SER A 163 25.10 -0.30 3.14
CA SER A 163 25.08 1.11 3.56
C SER A 163 23.75 1.54 4.18
N LEU A 164 22.61 1.04 3.66
CA LEU A 164 21.29 1.30 4.23
C LEU A 164 21.11 0.53 5.55
N SER A 165 21.52 -0.74 5.57
CA SER A 165 21.49 -1.55 6.80
C SER A 165 22.32 -0.89 7.91
N GLU A 166 23.51 -0.38 7.58
CA GLU A 166 24.39 0.32 8.52
C GLU A 166 23.76 1.62 9.04
N PHE A 167 23.18 2.44 8.16
CA PHE A 167 22.48 3.67 8.56
C PHE A 167 21.37 3.38 9.59
N PHE A 168 20.52 2.38 9.34
CA PHE A 168 19.42 2.07 10.27
C PHE A 168 19.88 1.32 11.53
N LYS A 169 21.10 0.77 11.57
CA LYS A 169 21.71 0.23 12.81
C LYS A 169 22.20 1.34 13.73
N THR A 170 22.67 2.46 13.18
CA THR A 170 23.17 3.61 13.97
C THR A 170 22.06 4.58 14.35
N ALA A 171 20.98 4.66 13.56
CA ALA A 171 19.82 5.47 13.87
C ALA A 171 19.10 4.96 15.14
N THR A 172 19.09 5.76 16.20
CA THR A 172 18.39 5.44 17.45
C THR A 172 16.97 5.99 17.41
N VAL A 173 15.99 5.10 17.54
CA VAL A 173 14.58 5.46 17.72
C VAL A 173 14.07 4.73 18.95
N ALA A 174 13.40 5.46 19.85
CA ALA A 174 12.81 4.87 21.03
C ALA A 174 11.79 3.78 20.65
N ARG A 175 11.96 2.57 21.19
CA ARG A 175 10.97 1.51 21.05
C ARG A 175 9.87 1.73 22.09
N GLU A 176 8.63 1.70 21.63
CA GLU A 176 7.47 1.78 22.53
C GLU A 176 7.39 0.52 23.41
N ASP A 177 7.18 0.70 24.71
CA ASP A 177 6.90 -0.41 25.63
C ASP A 177 5.46 -0.89 25.42
N LYS A 178 5.31 -2.07 24.85
CA LYS A 178 4.00 -2.70 24.56
C LYS A 178 3.15 -2.92 25.81
N SER A 179 3.78 -3.22 26.94
CA SER A 179 3.07 -3.37 28.22
C SER A 179 2.54 -2.02 28.70
N ALA A 180 3.31 -0.94 28.50
CA ALA A 180 2.87 0.42 28.78
C ALA A 180 1.75 0.85 27.83
N LEU A 181 1.87 0.55 26.53
CA LEU A 181 0.82 0.79 25.54
C LEU A 181 -0.49 0.14 25.96
N LYS A 182 -0.48 -1.16 26.32
CA LYS A 182 -1.67 -1.86 26.82
C LYS A 182 -2.28 -1.19 28.05
N ARG A 183 -1.46 -0.84 29.04
CA ARG A 183 -1.92 -0.14 30.26
C ARG A 183 -2.55 1.22 29.94
N SER A 184 -1.96 1.97 29.01
CA SER A 184 -2.50 3.26 28.55
C SER A 184 -3.84 3.10 27.84
N VAL A 185 -3.96 2.13 26.93
CA VAL A 185 -5.23 1.82 26.26
C VAL A 185 -6.31 1.41 27.26
N ASP A 186 -5.99 0.54 28.22
CA ASP A 186 -6.95 0.13 29.26
C ASP A 186 -7.41 1.31 30.13
N THR A 187 -6.49 2.22 30.44
CA THR A 187 -6.80 3.42 31.25
C THR A 187 -7.71 4.37 30.49
N GLU A 188 -7.39 4.67 29.23
CA GLU A 188 -8.22 5.54 28.39
C GLU A 188 -9.56 4.89 28.03
N TYR A 189 -9.61 3.57 27.84
CA TYR A 189 -10.85 2.85 27.64
C TYR A 189 -11.75 2.88 28.88
N LYS A 190 -11.19 2.79 30.10
CA LYS A 190 -11.96 3.01 31.34
C LYS A 190 -12.57 4.41 31.39
N LYS A 191 -11.81 5.45 31.00
CA LYS A 191 -12.33 6.83 30.92
C LYS A 191 -13.45 6.95 29.89
N TRP A 192 -13.28 6.34 28.71
CA TRP A 192 -14.31 6.29 27.68
C TRP A 192 -15.63 5.71 28.20
N ARG A 193 -15.56 4.68 29.07
CA ARG A 193 -16.72 4.02 29.67
C ARG A 193 -17.38 4.80 30.81
N THR A 194 -16.64 5.70 31.48
CA THR A 194 -17.13 6.41 32.68
C THR A 194 -17.50 7.87 32.44
N MET A 195 -16.95 8.51 31.40
CA MET A 195 -17.31 9.88 31.03
C MET A 195 -18.76 9.90 30.52
N ALA A 196 -19.54 10.88 30.99
CA ALA A 196 -20.95 11.03 30.61
C ALA A 196 -21.22 12.26 29.73
N ASN A 197 -20.40 13.31 29.83
CA ASN A 197 -20.59 14.53 29.07
C ASN A 197 -20.01 14.39 27.66
N GLU A 198 -20.84 14.53 26.63
CA GLU A 198 -20.42 14.35 25.24
C GLU A 198 -19.35 15.36 24.80
N ASN A 199 -19.43 16.61 25.23
CA ASN A 199 -18.46 17.64 24.83
C ASN A 199 -17.09 17.35 25.43
N ASP A 200 -17.05 16.88 26.68
CA ASP A 200 -15.81 16.52 27.36
C ASP A 200 -15.17 15.29 26.70
N ILE A 201 -15.98 14.29 26.33
CA ILE A 201 -15.52 13.10 25.59
C ILE A 201 -14.89 13.54 24.27
N ILE A 202 -15.59 14.37 23.50
CA ILE A 202 -15.10 14.85 22.21
C ILE A 202 -13.83 15.68 22.38
N ALA A 203 -13.75 16.54 23.38
CA ALA A 203 -12.57 17.34 23.64
C ALA A 203 -11.35 16.47 24.02
N HIS A 204 -11.55 15.51 24.93
CA HIS A 204 -10.48 14.66 25.46
C HIS A 204 -9.92 13.71 24.39
N PHE A 205 -10.78 12.98 23.68
CA PHE A 205 -10.34 11.94 22.74
C PHE A 205 -9.95 12.47 21.34
N SER A 206 -10.20 13.76 21.05
CA SER A 206 -9.77 14.41 19.81
C SER A 206 -8.61 15.39 20.01
N MET A 207 -8.03 15.48 21.21
CA MET A 207 -7.03 16.51 21.52
C MET A 207 -5.74 16.27 20.72
N GLN A 208 -5.20 17.31 20.09
CA GLN A 208 -3.91 17.20 19.42
C GLN A 208 -2.78 17.06 20.44
N GLY A 209 -1.78 16.23 20.13
CA GLY A 209 -0.63 15.99 21.00
C GLY A 209 -0.86 14.95 22.10
N THR A 210 -2.07 14.39 22.24
CA THR A 210 -2.28 13.21 23.10
C THR A 210 -1.88 11.91 22.40
N PRO A 211 -1.57 10.84 23.17
CA PRO A 211 -1.31 9.52 22.60
C PRO A 211 -2.45 9.07 21.66
N PRO A 212 -2.14 8.59 20.45
CA PRO A 212 -3.14 8.32 19.42
C PRO A 212 -3.82 6.95 19.63
N LEU A 213 -4.65 6.83 20.67
CA LEU A 213 -5.18 5.54 21.15
C LEU A 213 -6.63 5.26 20.70
N PHE A 214 -7.28 6.21 20.03
CA PHE A 214 -8.73 6.15 19.81
C PHE A 214 -9.21 4.95 18.99
N LEU A 215 -8.45 4.47 17.99
CA LEU A 215 -8.80 3.25 17.26
C LEU A 215 -8.73 2.00 18.14
N CYS A 216 -7.79 1.94 19.10
CA CYS A 216 -7.72 0.87 20.10
C CYS A 216 -8.97 0.88 21.00
N ILE A 217 -9.45 2.05 21.39
CA ILE A 217 -10.66 2.24 22.21
C ILE A 217 -11.91 1.79 21.46
N ILE A 218 -12.02 2.12 20.17
CA ILE A 218 -13.13 1.67 19.34
C ILE A 218 -13.12 0.14 19.23
N TRP A 219 -11.97 -0.46 18.95
CA TRP A 219 -11.84 -1.91 18.84
C TRP A 219 -12.18 -2.61 20.17
N LYS A 220 -11.74 -2.06 21.31
CA LYS A 220 -12.14 -2.54 22.65
C LYS A 220 -13.64 -2.46 22.88
N SER A 221 -14.29 -1.37 22.43
CA SER A 221 -15.75 -1.20 22.52
C SER A 221 -16.49 -2.25 21.68
N LEU A 222 -16.01 -2.52 20.45
CA LEU A 222 -16.56 -3.57 19.59
C LEU A 222 -16.40 -4.95 20.21
N ILE A 223 -15.25 -5.24 20.82
CA ILE A 223 -15.07 -6.50 21.53
C ILE A 223 -16.10 -6.57 22.62
N ASP A 224 -16.08 -5.67 23.60
CA ASP A 224 -16.85 -5.84 24.83
C ASP A 224 -18.37 -5.72 24.61
N ASP A 225 -18.81 -4.77 23.78
CA ASP A 225 -20.22 -4.41 23.63
C ASP A 225 -20.82 -4.76 22.26
N ASN A 226 -20.02 -5.26 21.30
CA ASN A 226 -20.43 -5.55 19.91
C ASN A 226 -21.10 -4.36 19.19
N ARG A 227 -20.75 -3.12 19.60
CA ARG A 227 -21.31 -1.89 19.05
C ARG A 227 -20.37 -0.71 19.23
N ILE A 228 -20.54 0.30 18.38
CA ILE A 228 -19.86 1.59 18.49
C ILE A 228 -20.88 2.66 18.87
N LEU A 229 -20.55 3.48 19.87
CA LEU A 229 -21.40 4.59 20.30
C LEU A 229 -21.38 5.71 19.24
N PRO A 230 -22.52 6.39 18.96
CA PRO A 230 -22.58 7.46 17.95
C PRO A 230 -21.53 8.56 18.16
N ILE A 231 -21.25 8.90 19.41
CA ILE A 231 -20.24 9.90 19.77
C ILE A 231 -18.83 9.56 19.27
N ALA A 232 -18.50 8.28 19.07
CA ALA A 232 -17.19 7.90 18.55
C ALA A 232 -16.96 8.43 17.13
N TYR A 233 -18.01 8.48 16.30
CA TYR A 233 -17.90 9.04 14.95
C TYR A 233 -17.62 10.55 14.98
N ARG A 234 -18.24 11.29 15.91
CA ARG A 234 -17.93 12.72 16.12
C ARG A 234 -16.49 12.96 16.57
N VAL A 235 -15.93 12.04 17.39
CA VAL A 235 -14.50 12.08 17.74
C VAL A 235 -13.63 11.82 16.51
N LEU A 236 -13.95 10.80 15.70
CA LEU A 236 -13.21 10.49 14.46
C LEU A 236 -13.21 11.64 13.46
N GLU A 237 -14.37 12.29 13.26
CA GLU A 237 -14.49 13.50 12.42
C GLU A 237 -13.57 14.62 12.92
N LYS A 238 -13.51 14.84 14.24
CA LYS A 238 -12.67 15.88 14.83
C LYS A 238 -11.18 15.55 14.83
N ILE A 239 -10.79 14.28 14.94
CA ILE A 239 -9.40 13.82 14.75
C ILE A 239 -8.96 14.11 13.30
N GLY A 240 -9.81 13.75 12.34
CA GLY A 240 -9.56 13.89 10.92
C GLY A 240 -8.54 12.87 10.35
N PRO A 241 -8.56 12.62 9.04
CA PRO A 241 -7.85 11.51 8.40
C PRO A 241 -6.32 11.60 8.56
N ARG A 242 -5.77 12.82 8.53
CA ARG A 242 -4.33 13.04 8.67
C ARG A 242 -3.79 12.54 10.00
N VAL A 243 -4.45 12.91 11.11
CA VAL A 243 -4.03 12.50 12.47
C VAL A 243 -4.42 11.04 12.71
N LEU A 244 -5.52 10.57 12.13
CA LEU A 244 -5.98 9.18 12.25
C LEU A 244 -4.92 8.16 11.80
N SER A 245 -4.05 8.50 10.85
CA SER A 245 -2.92 7.65 10.44
C SER A 245 -1.96 7.32 11.62
N ALA A 246 -1.76 8.24 12.56
CA ALA A 246 -1.01 7.96 13.79
C ALA A 246 -1.77 6.98 14.70
N HIS A 247 -3.10 7.13 14.80
CA HIS A 247 -3.94 6.19 15.54
C HIS A 247 -3.90 4.79 14.92
N LEU A 248 -3.84 4.70 13.59
CA LEU A 248 -3.76 3.42 12.88
C LEU A 248 -2.43 2.71 13.16
N ARG A 249 -1.30 3.43 13.18
CA ARG A 249 0.01 2.87 13.53
C ARG A 249 0.02 2.28 14.93
N THR A 250 -0.42 3.05 15.92
CA THR A 250 -0.49 2.58 17.31
C THR A 250 -1.52 1.46 17.48
N PHE A 251 -2.63 1.51 16.75
CA PHE A 251 -3.61 0.42 16.73
C PHE A 251 -3.03 -0.88 16.19
N CYS A 252 -2.25 -0.84 15.11
CA CYS A 252 -1.57 -2.00 14.55
C CYS A 252 -0.62 -2.66 15.57
N ASP A 253 0.17 -1.88 16.30
CA ASP A 253 1.06 -2.41 17.34
C ASP A 253 0.26 -3.01 18.51
N PHE A 254 -0.78 -2.31 18.94
CA PHE A 254 -1.66 -2.74 20.02
C PHE A 254 -2.36 -4.07 19.69
N ILE A 255 -2.96 -4.21 18.50
CA ILE A 255 -3.67 -5.45 18.15
C ILE A 255 -2.70 -6.62 18.07
N VAL A 256 -1.53 -6.45 17.47
CA VAL A 256 -0.55 -7.55 17.40
C VAL A 256 -0.19 -8.02 18.80
N TYR A 257 0.00 -7.09 19.75
CA TYR A 257 0.25 -7.45 21.14
C TYR A 257 -0.95 -8.15 21.80
N GLU A 258 -2.18 -7.67 21.61
CA GLU A 258 -3.39 -8.32 22.14
C GLU A 258 -3.57 -9.74 21.59
N PHE A 259 -3.31 -9.94 20.29
CA PHE A 259 -3.34 -11.26 19.67
C PHE A 259 -2.22 -12.17 20.20
N CYS A 260 -1.04 -11.63 20.55
CA CYS A 260 0.00 -12.41 21.23
C CYS A 260 -0.45 -12.91 22.61
N LEU A 261 -1.25 -12.12 23.32
CA LEU A 261 -1.80 -12.48 24.63
C LEU A 261 -3.02 -13.40 24.55
N ALA A 262 -3.65 -13.51 23.37
CA ALA A 262 -4.83 -14.35 23.17
C ALA A 262 -4.46 -15.84 23.33
N GLY A 263 -4.64 -16.36 24.55
CA GLY A 263 -4.30 -17.74 24.91
C GLY A 263 -5.31 -18.80 24.42
N ASN A 264 -6.45 -18.40 23.85
CA ASN A 264 -7.43 -19.34 23.30
C ASN A 264 -7.97 -18.91 21.93
N GLN A 265 -8.48 -19.88 21.17
CA GLN A 265 -8.97 -19.69 19.80
C GLN A 265 -10.24 -18.81 19.73
N ASN A 266 -11.08 -18.80 20.77
CA ASN A 266 -12.32 -18.03 20.77
C ASN A 266 -12.06 -16.51 20.82
N TYR A 267 -11.09 -16.06 21.63
CA TYR A 267 -10.67 -14.65 21.63
C TYR A 267 -10.09 -14.25 20.28
N PHE A 268 -9.29 -15.13 19.66
CA PHE A 268 -8.73 -14.87 18.34
C PHE A 268 -9.81 -14.60 17.28
N THR A 269 -10.84 -15.45 17.20
CA THR A 269 -11.95 -15.28 16.25
C THR A 269 -12.68 -13.96 16.49
N ARG A 270 -13.06 -13.66 17.74
CA ARG A 270 -13.74 -12.41 18.11
C ARG A 270 -12.92 -11.16 17.75
N TYR A 271 -11.60 -11.23 17.91
CA TYR A 271 -10.70 -10.13 17.57
C TYR A 271 -10.64 -9.88 16.07
N ILE A 272 -10.63 -10.93 15.25
CA ILE A 272 -10.70 -10.84 13.79
C ILE A 272 -12.07 -10.32 13.33
N GLU A 273 -13.16 -10.77 13.95
CA GLU A 273 -14.51 -10.27 13.67
C GLU A 273 -14.62 -8.77 13.96
N ALA A 274 -14.14 -8.31 15.12
CA ALA A 274 -14.12 -6.89 15.46
C ALA A 274 -13.28 -6.07 14.45
N LEU A 275 -12.15 -6.61 13.98
CA LEU A 275 -11.33 -5.96 12.96
C LEU A 275 -12.04 -5.86 11.61
N ASN A 276 -12.71 -6.94 11.17
CA ASN A 276 -13.53 -6.93 9.96
C ASN A 276 -14.69 -5.94 10.09
N ASP A 277 -15.32 -5.84 11.27
CA ASP A 277 -16.43 -4.92 11.51
C ASP A 277 -15.97 -3.47 11.45
N MET A 278 -14.78 -3.13 11.93
CA MET A 278 -14.20 -1.79 11.76
C MET A 278 -14.00 -1.43 10.28
N VAL A 279 -13.65 -2.40 9.44
CA VAL A 279 -13.37 -2.18 8.01
C VAL A 279 -14.67 -2.14 7.19
N TRP A 280 -15.49 -3.18 7.28
CA TRP A 280 -16.59 -3.41 6.33
C TRP A 280 -17.96 -2.98 6.84
N LYS A 281 -18.20 -3.03 8.17
CA LYS A 281 -19.50 -2.64 8.75
C LYS A 281 -19.51 -1.18 9.19
N CYS A 282 -18.46 -0.74 9.87
CA CYS A 282 -18.37 0.59 10.46
C CYS A 282 -17.66 1.59 9.54
N ASN A 283 -16.90 1.11 8.53
CA ASN A 283 -16.18 1.94 7.55
C ASN A 283 -15.23 2.95 8.22
N ILE A 284 -14.60 2.55 9.33
CA ILE A 284 -13.64 3.38 10.07
C ILE A 284 -12.27 3.34 9.40
N LEU A 285 -11.92 2.18 8.86
CA LEU A 285 -10.66 1.93 8.17
C LEU A 285 -10.95 1.29 6.82
N THR A 286 -10.11 1.59 5.84
CA THR A 286 -10.11 0.84 4.57
C THR A 286 -9.09 -0.28 4.64
N ILE A 287 -9.36 -1.40 3.95
CA ILE A 287 -8.51 -2.60 4.01
C ILE A 287 -7.09 -2.34 3.50
N ASP A 288 -6.94 -1.50 2.46
CA ASP A 288 -5.66 -1.11 1.89
C ASP A 288 -4.80 -0.34 2.91
N ARG A 289 -5.39 0.57 3.68
CA ARG A 289 -4.67 1.33 4.73
C ARG A 289 -4.26 0.44 5.89
N LEU A 290 -5.16 -0.40 6.37
CA LEU A 290 -4.87 -1.34 7.47
C LEU A 290 -3.75 -2.32 7.10
N VAL A 291 -3.82 -2.94 5.92
CA VAL A 291 -2.81 -3.91 5.47
C VAL A 291 -1.47 -3.24 5.20
N LEU A 292 -1.46 -2.05 4.58
CA LEU A 292 -0.24 -1.28 4.37
C LEU A 292 0.45 -0.99 5.71
N CYS A 293 -0.30 -0.47 6.68
CA CYS A 293 0.23 -0.13 7.99
C CYS A 293 0.78 -1.36 8.73
N LEU A 294 0.02 -2.48 8.78
CA LEU A 294 0.46 -3.73 9.39
C LEU A 294 1.73 -4.30 8.74
N SER A 295 1.82 -4.22 7.41
CA SER A 295 2.95 -4.73 6.62
C SER A 295 4.23 -3.90 6.82
N LEU A 296 4.11 -2.65 7.26
CA LEU A 296 5.23 -1.73 7.47
C LEU A 296 5.64 -1.59 8.94
N ARG A 297 5.01 -2.31 9.88
CA ARG A 297 5.39 -2.26 11.30
C ARG A 297 6.75 -2.89 11.58
N SER A 298 7.41 -2.38 12.62
CA SER A 298 8.73 -2.86 13.08
C SER A 298 8.63 -4.05 14.04
N LEU A 299 7.93 -5.11 13.63
CA LEU A 299 7.69 -6.28 14.46
C LEU A 299 8.76 -7.35 14.23
N GLU A 300 9.11 -8.11 15.28
CA GLU A 300 10.16 -9.13 15.21
C GLU A 300 9.58 -10.54 15.38
N ASN A 301 10.23 -11.52 14.76
CA ASN A 301 9.98 -12.95 14.98
C ASN A 301 8.49 -13.36 14.95
N ASN A 302 7.98 -13.87 16.07
CA ASN A 302 6.61 -14.37 16.20
C ASN A 302 5.56 -13.28 16.03
N GLU A 303 5.87 -12.04 16.42
CA GLU A 303 4.94 -10.91 16.28
C GLU A 303 4.76 -10.53 14.81
N ALA A 304 5.86 -10.52 14.04
CA ALA A 304 5.80 -10.31 12.61
C ALA A 304 4.99 -11.42 11.92
N ARG A 305 5.27 -12.68 12.27
CA ARG A 305 4.48 -13.83 11.77
C ARG A 305 3.00 -13.69 12.10
N LEU A 306 2.67 -13.23 13.30
CA LEU A 306 1.29 -13.02 13.74
C LEU A 306 0.61 -11.87 12.99
N ALA A 307 1.30 -10.75 12.77
CA ALA A 307 0.79 -9.66 11.95
C ALA A 307 0.44 -10.14 10.52
N PHE A 308 1.32 -10.92 9.89
CA PHE A 308 1.02 -11.52 8.59
C PHE A 308 -0.12 -12.56 8.65
N TYR A 309 -0.28 -13.26 9.76
CA TYR A 309 -1.42 -14.14 9.96
C TYR A 309 -2.74 -13.35 10.10
N ILE A 310 -2.75 -12.22 10.80
CA ILE A 310 -3.90 -11.31 10.87
C ILE A 310 -4.25 -10.81 9.46
N ILE A 311 -3.27 -10.35 8.69
CA ILE A 311 -3.46 -9.93 7.28
C ILE A 311 -4.07 -11.08 6.46
N TYR A 312 -3.55 -12.29 6.59
CA TYR A 312 -4.09 -13.48 5.91
C TYR A 312 -5.56 -13.74 6.28
N GLN A 313 -5.94 -13.59 7.55
CA GLN A 313 -7.32 -13.78 8.00
C GLN A 313 -8.28 -12.76 7.36
N ILE A 314 -7.91 -11.47 7.36
CA ILE A 314 -8.78 -10.41 6.82
C ILE A 314 -8.84 -10.41 5.28
N LEU A 315 -7.77 -10.83 4.60
CA LEU A 315 -7.75 -10.85 3.12
C LEU A 315 -8.31 -12.15 2.52
N VAL A 316 -8.02 -13.30 3.15
CA VAL A 316 -8.26 -14.61 2.53
C VAL A 316 -9.33 -15.42 3.26
N ARG A 317 -9.43 -15.32 4.59
CA ARG A 317 -10.47 -16.07 5.32
C ARG A 317 -11.81 -15.35 5.31
N SER A 318 -11.78 -14.03 5.36
CA SER A 318 -12.97 -13.18 5.22
C SER A 318 -13.42 -13.08 3.76
N THR A 319 -14.72 -13.03 3.50
CA THR A 319 -15.28 -13.08 2.13
C THR A 319 -15.38 -11.70 1.47
N ASP A 320 -15.48 -10.62 2.26
CA ASP A 320 -15.72 -9.26 1.76
C ASP A 320 -14.76 -8.82 0.66
N PHE A 321 -13.44 -8.91 0.90
CA PHE A 321 -12.46 -8.49 -0.10
C PHE A 321 -12.38 -9.49 -1.26
N LYS A 322 -12.42 -10.79 -0.98
CA LYS A 322 -12.38 -11.84 -2.03
C LYS A 322 -13.52 -11.73 -3.02
N ASN A 323 -14.74 -11.46 -2.56
CA ASN A 323 -15.91 -11.31 -3.42
C ASN A 323 -15.75 -10.10 -4.35
N ARG A 324 -15.32 -8.96 -3.79
CA ARG A 324 -14.99 -7.74 -4.55
C ARG A 324 -13.94 -8.01 -5.63
N VAL A 325 -12.83 -8.67 -5.27
CA VAL A 325 -11.77 -9.03 -6.22
C VAL A 325 -12.31 -9.96 -7.31
N THR A 326 -13.03 -11.02 -6.94
CA THR A 326 -13.56 -12.01 -7.88
C THR A 326 -14.49 -11.36 -8.91
N ASP A 327 -15.44 -10.56 -8.46
CA ASP A 327 -16.39 -9.87 -9.33
C ASP A 327 -15.70 -8.81 -10.19
N PHE A 328 -14.77 -8.04 -9.62
CA PHE A 328 -14.01 -7.04 -10.37
C PHE A 328 -13.21 -7.68 -11.52
N LEU A 329 -12.51 -8.79 -11.25
CA LEU A 329 -11.71 -9.52 -12.24
C LEU A 329 -12.55 -10.11 -13.37
N ARG A 330 -13.75 -10.62 -13.03
CA ARG A 330 -14.69 -11.23 -13.97
C ARG A 330 -15.25 -10.18 -14.93
N ASP A 331 -15.68 -9.03 -14.40
CA ASP A 331 -16.52 -8.11 -15.17
C ASP A 331 -15.70 -7.01 -15.89
N ASN A 332 -14.42 -6.82 -15.54
CA ASN A 332 -13.57 -5.74 -16.04
C ASN A 332 -12.30 -6.23 -16.78
N THR A 333 -11.79 -5.40 -17.69
CA THR A 333 -10.49 -5.59 -18.36
C THR A 333 -9.62 -4.32 -18.19
N PRO A 334 -8.29 -4.43 -18.23
CA PRO A 334 -7.39 -3.31 -17.93
C PRO A 334 -7.19 -2.33 -19.09
N ASP A 335 -7.46 -2.75 -20.34
CA ASP A 335 -7.26 -1.95 -21.56
C ASP A 335 -8.35 -0.88 -21.70
N HIS A 336 -8.35 0.08 -20.77
CA HIS A 336 -9.37 1.13 -20.67
C HIS A 336 -9.49 1.98 -21.95
N TRP A 337 -8.40 2.11 -22.71
CA TRP A 337 -8.37 2.83 -23.99
C TRP A 337 -9.12 2.10 -25.12
N LEU A 338 -9.44 0.81 -24.95
CA LEU A 338 -10.24 0.02 -25.89
C LEU A 338 -11.72 -0.10 -25.48
N GLN A 339 -12.09 0.46 -24.33
CA GLN A 339 -13.43 0.32 -23.77
C GLN A 339 -14.29 1.57 -23.99
N SER A 340 -15.52 1.37 -24.44
CA SER A 340 -16.53 2.43 -24.54
C SER A 340 -17.46 2.51 -23.32
N ASN A 341 -17.51 1.46 -22.49
CA ASN A 341 -18.46 1.33 -21.38
C ASN A 341 -17.80 1.22 -19.99
N TRP A 342 -16.58 1.74 -19.82
CA TRP A 342 -15.88 1.70 -18.51
C TRP A 342 -16.73 2.29 -17.39
N HIS A 343 -17.32 3.48 -17.60
CA HIS A 343 -18.06 4.17 -16.55
C HIS A 343 -19.28 3.36 -16.07
N GLU A 344 -19.99 2.70 -16.98
CA GLU A 344 -21.12 1.82 -16.65
C GLU A 344 -20.66 0.65 -15.78
N LYS A 345 -19.60 -0.05 -16.18
CA LYS A 345 -19.03 -1.18 -15.42
C LYS A 345 -18.53 -0.74 -14.03
N HIS A 346 -17.88 0.42 -13.98
CA HIS A 346 -17.40 1.04 -12.74
C HIS A 346 -18.55 1.38 -11.79
N MET A 347 -19.65 1.97 -12.30
CA MET A 347 -20.86 2.25 -11.52
C MET A 347 -21.55 0.97 -11.05
N ASN A 348 -21.60 -0.07 -11.89
CA ASN A 348 -22.14 -1.38 -11.49
C ASN A 348 -21.34 -1.99 -10.33
N PHE A 349 -20.01 -1.89 -10.35
CA PHE A 349 -19.15 -2.34 -9.26
C PHE A 349 -19.45 -1.56 -7.96
N HIS A 350 -19.48 -0.23 -8.00
CA HIS A 350 -19.77 0.60 -6.82
C HIS A 350 -21.21 0.45 -6.31
N LYS A 351 -22.16 0.11 -7.18
CA LYS A 351 -23.53 -0.23 -6.75
C LYS A 351 -23.58 -1.55 -5.99
N ALA A 352 -22.81 -2.55 -6.43
CA ALA A 352 -22.70 -3.84 -5.75
C ALA A 352 -21.87 -3.76 -4.46
N TYR A 353 -20.82 -2.93 -4.49
CA TYR A 353 -19.85 -2.78 -3.40
C TYR A 353 -19.63 -1.29 -3.08
N PRO A 354 -20.59 -0.61 -2.43
CA PRO A 354 -20.43 0.80 -2.09
C PRO A 354 -19.23 1.03 -1.18
N GLU A 355 -18.43 2.05 -1.50
CA GLU A 355 -17.33 2.49 -0.66
C GLU A 355 -17.74 3.73 0.14
N LYS A 356 -17.57 3.64 1.46
CA LYS A 356 -17.98 4.65 2.43
C LYS A 356 -16.76 5.33 3.02
N PHE A 357 -16.70 6.65 2.95
CA PHE A 357 -15.52 7.43 3.33
C PHE A 357 -15.73 8.34 4.54
N PHE A 358 -16.95 8.52 5.04
CA PHE A 358 -17.27 9.41 6.17
C PHE A 358 -17.84 8.63 7.35
N TYR A 359 -17.31 7.43 7.57
CA TYR A 359 -17.67 6.57 8.71
C TYR A 359 -19.16 6.24 8.78
N GLU A 360 -19.84 6.09 7.63
CA GLU A 360 -21.29 5.89 7.50
C GLU A 360 -21.72 4.45 7.90
N GLY A 361 -21.39 4.05 9.13
CA GLY A 361 -21.75 2.77 9.72
C GLY A 361 -23.26 2.59 9.92
N ILE A 362 -23.65 1.60 10.73
CA ILE A 362 -25.04 1.12 10.90
C ILE A 362 -26.04 2.23 11.31
N GLN A 363 -25.58 3.34 11.90
CA GLN A 363 -26.44 4.41 12.43
C GLN A 363 -26.85 5.46 11.38
N ASP A 364 -26.21 5.50 10.21
CA ASP A 364 -26.44 6.53 9.19
C ASP A 364 -27.61 6.25 8.23
N LEU A 365 -28.39 5.19 8.49
CA LEU A 365 -29.58 4.86 7.69
C LEU A 365 -30.71 5.88 7.86
N ASN A 366 -30.69 6.69 8.94
CA ASN A 366 -31.79 7.61 9.29
C ASN A 366 -31.38 9.10 9.30
N SER A 367 -30.12 9.43 9.02
CA SER A 367 -29.65 10.82 8.95
C SER A 367 -29.45 11.20 7.48
N PRO A 368 -29.96 12.35 7.00
CA PRO A 368 -29.68 12.79 5.65
C PRO A 368 -28.15 12.95 5.50
N ILE A 369 -27.56 12.29 4.49
CA ILE A 369 -26.13 12.34 4.19
C ILE A 369 -25.69 13.82 4.17
N GLN A 370 -24.96 14.26 5.20
CA GLN A 370 -24.49 15.64 5.31
C GLN A 370 -23.20 15.86 4.50
N HIS A 371 -22.49 14.79 4.16
CA HIS A 371 -21.20 14.84 3.49
C HIS A 371 -21.32 14.74 1.97
N GLN A 372 -20.76 15.73 1.26
CA GLN A 372 -20.65 15.68 -0.19
C GLN A 372 -19.45 14.82 -0.61
N TYR A 373 -19.74 13.70 -1.28
CA TYR A 373 -18.73 12.85 -1.90
C TYR A 373 -18.06 13.56 -3.07
N LEU A 374 -16.76 13.35 -3.21
CA LEU A 374 -16.00 13.76 -4.38
C LEU A 374 -16.23 12.74 -5.52
N PRO A 375 -16.20 13.19 -6.79
CA PRO A 375 -16.40 12.29 -7.93
C PRO A 375 -15.36 11.16 -8.01
N VAL A 376 -15.80 9.93 -8.26
CA VAL A 376 -14.95 8.74 -8.46
C VAL A 376 -15.26 8.12 -9.82
N TYR A 377 -14.33 8.23 -10.76
CA TYR A 377 -14.49 7.78 -12.15
C TYR A 377 -13.81 6.45 -12.48
N PHE A 378 -12.77 6.08 -11.73
CA PHE A 378 -11.87 4.97 -12.08
C PHE A 378 -11.49 4.10 -10.87
N GLY A 379 -11.22 4.71 -9.72
CA GLY A 379 -10.66 4.04 -8.56
C GLY A 379 -11.69 3.19 -7.82
N ASN A 380 -11.24 2.05 -7.31
CA ASN A 380 -11.95 1.26 -6.32
C ASN A 380 -10.94 0.56 -5.41
N ILE A 381 -11.42 -0.09 -4.36
CA ILE A 381 -10.58 -0.74 -3.36
C ILE A 381 -9.68 -1.83 -3.98
N CYS A 382 -10.15 -2.58 -4.98
CA CYS A 382 -9.35 -3.60 -5.66
C CYS A 382 -8.15 -2.98 -6.36
N LEU A 383 -8.35 -1.89 -7.10
CA LEU A 383 -7.27 -1.17 -7.76
C LEU A 383 -6.34 -0.51 -6.74
N ARG A 384 -6.86 0.19 -5.73
CA ARG A 384 -6.07 0.84 -4.66
C ARG A 384 -5.20 -0.15 -3.89
N PHE A 385 -5.62 -1.41 -3.79
CA PHE A 385 -4.89 -2.45 -3.08
C PHE A 385 -3.66 -2.97 -3.85
N ILE A 386 -3.58 -2.81 -5.18
CA ILE A 386 -2.48 -3.39 -5.99
C ILE A 386 -1.08 -2.95 -5.51
N PRO A 387 -0.79 -1.64 -5.30
CA PRO A 387 0.52 -1.23 -4.76
C PRO A 387 0.78 -1.75 -3.34
N VAL A 388 -0.28 -1.98 -2.54
CA VAL A 388 -0.17 -2.55 -1.20
C VAL A 388 0.15 -4.05 -1.28
N LEU A 389 -0.42 -4.76 -2.25
CA LEU A 389 -0.15 -6.17 -2.50
C LEU A 389 1.33 -6.39 -2.87
N ASP A 390 1.92 -5.51 -3.67
CA ASP A 390 3.35 -5.55 -4.00
C ASP A 390 4.22 -5.53 -2.75
N ILE A 391 3.95 -4.57 -1.87
CA ILE A 391 4.66 -4.39 -0.60
C ILE A 391 4.44 -5.62 0.30
N LEU A 392 3.20 -6.08 0.45
CA LEU A 392 2.85 -7.24 1.27
C LEU A 392 3.61 -8.49 0.81
N ILE A 393 3.64 -8.77 -0.49
CA ILE A 393 4.37 -9.92 -1.04
C ILE A 393 5.86 -9.81 -0.71
N HIS A 394 6.46 -8.63 -0.87
CA HIS A 394 7.86 -8.40 -0.51
C HIS A 394 8.13 -8.69 0.96
N ARG A 395 7.29 -8.21 1.87
CA ARG A 395 7.41 -8.51 3.30
C ARG A 395 7.28 -10.00 3.62
N LEU A 396 6.37 -10.70 2.95
CA LEU A 396 6.18 -12.14 3.13
C LEU A 396 7.35 -12.97 2.57
N VAL A 397 7.98 -12.52 1.47
CA VAL A 397 9.15 -13.20 0.88
C VAL A 397 10.34 -13.19 1.84
N GLU A 398 10.52 -12.11 2.60
CA GLU A 398 11.60 -11.92 3.58
C GLU A 398 11.58 -12.96 4.71
N MET A 399 10.42 -13.61 4.94
CA MET A 399 10.20 -14.54 6.05
C MET A 399 9.74 -15.93 5.55
N VAL A 400 10.60 -16.94 5.69
CA VAL A 400 10.27 -18.32 5.28
C VAL A 400 9.06 -18.89 6.06
N ALA A 401 8.93 -18.54 7.35
CA ALA A 401 7.88 -19.05 8.23
C ALA A 401 6.44 -18.66 7.81
N VAL A 402 6.27 -17.68 6.92
CA VAL A 402 4.97 -17.20 6.42
C VAL A 402 4.70 -17.57 4.96
N GLN A 403 5.52 -18.45 4.37
CA GLN A 403 5.39 -18.84 2.97
C GLN A 403 3.99 -19.34 2.60
N LYS A 404 3.35 -20.16 3.46
CA LYS A 404 1.99 -20.65 3.21
C LYS A 404 0.94 -19.53 3.13
N PHE A 405 1.14 -18.44 3.88
CA PHE A 405 0.26 -17.27 3.79
C PHE A 405 0.44 -16.57 2.46
N LEU A 406 1.69 -16.41 2.00
CA LEU A 406 2.00 -15.86 0.69
C LEU A 406 1.38 -16.67 -0.44
N GLU A 407 1.58 -17.99 -0.44
CA GLU A 407 1.00 -18.89 -1.45
C GLU A 407 -0.52 -18.74 -1.52
N SER A 408 -1.19 -18.74 -0.37
CA SER A 408 -2.64 -18.60 -0.31
C SER A 408 -3.14 -17.21 -0.73
N ILE A 409 -2.40 -16.14 -0.41
CA ILE A 409 -2.69 -14.78 -0.88
C ILE A 409 -2.59 -14.71 -2.41
N LEU A 410 -1.53 -15.26 -3.00
CA LEU A 410 -1.36 -15.31 -4.46
C LEU A 410 -2.51 -16.08 -5.12
N ASP A 411 -2.93 -17.20 -4.55
CA ASP A 411 -4.02 -18.03 -5.10
C ASP A 411 -5.38 -17.33 -5.06
N ASN A 412 -5.64 -16.46 -4.07
CA ASN A 412 -6.96 -15.83 -3.87
C ASN A 412 -7.07 -14.43 -4.48
N ILE A 413 -6.00 -13.64 -4.44
CA ILE A 413 -6.04 -12.24 -4.89
C ILE A 413 -4.94 -11.89 -5.91
N GLY A 414 -4.08 -12.84 -6.28
CA GLY A 414 -3.03 -12.63 -7.30
C GLY A 414 -3.58 -12.30 -8.69
N GLY A 415 -4.84 -12.64 -8.98
CA GLY A 415 -5.52 -12.21 -10.20
C GLY A 415 -5.57 -10.69 -10.38
N LEU A 416 -5.47 -9.90 -9.29
CA LEU A 416 -5.40 -8.43 -9.35
C LEU A 416 -4.23 -7.91 -10.18
N TYR A 417 -3.17 -8.70 -10.36
CA TYR A 417 -2.06 -8.33 -11.23
C TYR A 417 -2.48 -8.10 -12.69
N LYS A 418 -3.66 -8.58 -13.11
CA LYS A 418 -4.30 -8.24 -14.40
C LYS A 418 -4.37 -6.73 -14.62
N PHE A 419 -4.53 -5.94 -13.55
CA PHE A 419 -4.67 -4.49 -13.57
C PHE A 419 -3.43 -3.74 -13.06
N HIS A 420 -2.31 -4.44 -12.86
CA HIS A 420 -1.07 -3.82 -12.42
C HIS A 420 -0.40 -3.11 -13.61
N ASP A 421 0.11 -1.89 -13.42
CA ASP A 421 0.63 -1.06 -14.53
C ASP A 421 1.96 -1.59 -15.12
N ARG A 422 2.79 -2.25 -14.31
CA ARG A 422 4.12 -2.77 -14.70
C ARG A 422 4.43 -4.17 -14.13
N PRO A 423 3.62 -5.21 -14.42
CA PRO A 423 3.67 -6.49 -13.73
C PRO A 423 4.99 -7.23 -13.99
N ILE A 424 5.54 -7.13 -15.22
CA ILE A 424 6.83 -7.73 -15.57
C ILE A 424 7.98 -7.03 -14.86
N THR A 425 7.97 -5.69 -14.78
CA THR A 425 8.99 -4.93 -14.04
C THR A 425 8.93 -5.23 -12.55
N TYR A 426 7.72 -5.35 -11.97
CA TYR A 426 7.53 -5.78 -10.58
C TYR A 426 8.14 -7.17 -10.34
N LEU A 427 7.82 -8.14 -11.20
CA LEU A 427 8.33 -9.51 -11.09
C LEU A 427 9.86 -9.55 -11.23
N TYR A 428 10.43 -8.86 -12.22
CA TYR A 428 11.88 -8.73 -12.39
C TYR A 428 12.55 -8.20 -11.11
N ASN A 429 12.05 -7.07 -10.61
CA ASN A 429 12.57 -6.45 -9.40
C ASN A 429 12.48 -7.40 -8.19
N THR A 430 11.36 -8.09 -8.04
CA THR A 430 11.12 -9.03 -6.93
C THR A 430 12.11 -10.19 -6.98
N LEU A 431 12.26 -10.83 -8.14
CA LEU A 431 13.16 -11.98 -8.31
C LEU A 431 14.63 -11.57 -8.15
N HIS A 432 15.01 -10.39 -8.67
CA HIS A 432 16.38 -9.89 -8.61
C HIS A 432 16.77 -9.40 -7.21
N TYR A 433 15.88 -8.66 -6.53
CA TYR A 433 16.15 -8.12 -5.20
C TYR A 433 16.18 -9.22 -4.13
N TYR A 434 15.26 -10.18 -4.22
CA TYR A 434 15.13 -11.27 -3.25
C TYR A 434 15.80 -12.57 -3.67
N ASP A 435 16.77 -12.55 -4.60
CA ASP A 435 17.40 -13.77 -5.10
C ASP A 435 17.95 -14.65 -3.96
N SER A 436 18.61 -14.04 -2.97
CA SER A 436 19.12 -14.75 -1.78
C SER A 436 18.01 -15.33 -0.89
N LYS A 437 16.85 -14.68 -0.79
CA LYS A 437 15.69 -15.14 0.00
C LYS A 437 14.82 -16.15 -0.74
N LEU A 438 14.98 -16.24 -2.06
CA LEU A 438 14.30 -17.16 -2.95
C LEU A 438 15.20 -18.33 -3.37
N ALA A 439 16.50 -18.28 -3.04
CA ALA A 439 17.43 -19.38 -3.20
C ALA A 439 16.91 -20.64 -2.48
N GLY A 440 16.90 -21.77 -3.20
CA GLY A 440 16.33 -23.03 -2.69
C GLY A 440 14.80 -23.08 -2.59
N ARG A 441 14.07 -22.01 -2.96
CA ARG A 441 12.59 -21.93 -2.92
C ARG A 441 12.01 -21.91 -4.34
N ALA A 442 12.47 -22.83 -5.19
CA ALA A 442 12.03 -22.93 -6.59
C ALA A 442 10.49 -23.01 -6.77
N PRO A 443 9.71 -23.75 -5.94
CA PRO A 443 8.26 -23.76 -6.05
C PRO A 443 7.63 -22.38 -5.84
N LEU A 444 8.17 -21.59 -4.91
CA LEU A 444 7.69 -20.23 -4.67
C LEU A 444 8.06 -19.28 -5.82
N LYS A 445 9.30 -19.34 -6.33
CA LYS A 445 9.71 -18.58 -7.53
C LYS A 445 8.77 -18.88 -8.69
N ARG A 446 8.48 -20.17 -8.93
CA ARG A 446 7.55 -20.62 -9.96
C ARG A 446 6.14 -20.08 -9.74
N ARG A 447 5.64 -20.09 -8.50
CA ARG A 447 4.31 -19.56 -8.17
C ARG A 447 4.21 -18.04 -8.38
N LEU A 448 5.24 -17.27 -8.02
CA LEU A 448 5.30 -15.82 -8.29
C LEU A 448 5.22 -15.54 -9.79
N VAL A 449 5.99 -16.24 -10.61
CA VAL A 449 5.93 -16.12 -12.08
C VAL A 449 4.56 -16.53 -12.60
N ASN A 450 4.04 -17.68 -12.16
CA ASN A 450 2.77 -18.21 -12.62
C ASN A 450 1.58 -17.32 -12.23
N THR A 451 1.66 -16.59 -11.12
CA THR A 451 0.63 -15.62 -10.72
C THR A 451 0.45 -14.54 -11.79
N ILE A 452 1.56 -13.98 -12.29
CA ILE A 452 1.52 -12.96 -13.35
C ILE A 452 1.02 -13.57 -14.66
N VAL A 453 1.47 -14.77 -15.02
CA VAL A 453 1.01 -15.48 -16.23
C VAL A 453 -0.51 -15.69 -16.19
N LEU A 454 -1.02 -16.25 -15.11
CA LEU A 454 -2.44 -16.55 -14.95
C LEU A 454 -3.30 -15.29 -14.94
N ALA A 455 -2.83 -14.21 -14.31
CA ALA A 455 -3.55 -12.94 -14.29
C ALA A 455 -3.70 -12.30 -15.68
N HIS A 456 -2.76 -12.58 -16.60
CA HIS A 456 -2.74 -12.02 -17.96
C HIS A 456 -3.23 -12.97 -19.06
N ARG A 457 -3.60 -14.21 -18.73
CA ARG A 457 -3.95 -15.26 -19.71
C ARG A 457 -5.09 -14.87 -20.66
N ASP A 458 -6.00 -14.02 -20.21
CA ASP A 458 -7.23 -13.64 -20.93
C ASP A 458 -7.08 -12.29 -21.68
N ILE A 459 -5.91 -11.64 -21.61
CA ILE A 459 -5.68 -10.29 -22.18
C ILE A 459 -4.43 -10.19 -23.07
N HIS A 460 -3.57 -11.20 -23.06
CA HIS A 460 -2.41 -11.29 -23.96
C HIS A 460 -2.36 -12.66 -24.63
N THR A 461 -1.74 -12.72 -25.81
CA THR A 461 -1.52 -13.97 -26.52
C THR A 461 -0.53 -14.87 -25.78
N ASP A 462 -0.60 -16.17 -26.05
CA ASP A 462 0.45 -17.10 -25.63
C ASP A 462 1.83 -16.60 -26.11
N ASN A 463 2.87 -16.82 -25.30
CA ASN A 463 4.26 -16.38 -25.52
C ASN A 463 4.57 -14.87 -25.42
N TRP A 464 3.62 -14.00 -25.02
CA TRP A 464 3.88 -12.55 -24.85
C TRP A 464 5.01 -12.24 -23.84
N PHE A 465 5.18 -13.10 -22.84
CA PHE A 465 6.13 -12.93 -21.74
C PHE A 465 7.09 -14.13 -21.63
N LEU A 466 6.58 -15.35 -21.53
CA LEU A 466 7.39 -16.56 -21.38
C LEU A 466 7.60 -17.27 -22.72
N THR A 467 8.55 -18.19 -22.77
CA THR A 467 8.73 -19.10 -23.92
C THR A 467 7.76 -20.29 -23.81
N GLU A 468 7.48 -20.94 -24.94
CA GLU A 468 6.67 -22.16 -24.97
C GLU A 468 7.24 -23.26 -24.07
N ASP A 469 8.56 -23.45 -24.10
CA ASP A 469 9.25 -24.41 -23.26
C ASP A 469 9.02 -24.14 -21.77
N TYR A 470 9.06 -22.86 -21.36
CA TYR A 470 8.81 -22.47 -19.98
C TYR A 470 7.32 -22.63 -19.62
N HIS A 471 6.39 -22.36 -20.54
CA HIS A 471 4.97 -22.65 -20.33
C HIS A 471 4.71 -24.14 -20.09
N LYS A 472 5.35 -25.03 -20.86
CA LYS A 472 5.28 -26.48 -20.62
C LYS A 472 5.84 -26.84 -19.24
N TYR A 473 6.95 -26.25 -18.84
CA TYR A 473 7.48 -26.40 -17.48
C TYR A 473 6.47 -25.93 -16.41
N LEU A 474 5.78 -24.81 -16.64
CA LEU A 474 4.76 -24.29 -15.72
C LEU A 474 3.52 -25.18 -15.60
N GLN A 475 3.25 -26.07 -16.56
CA GLN A 475 2.14 -27.03 -16.51
C GLN A 475 2.47 -28.32 -15.74
N LEU A 476 3.75 -28.60 -15.46
CA LEU A 476 4.15 -29.77 -14.68
C LEU A 476 3.62 -29.69 -13.23
N SER A 477 3.68 -30.78 -12.46
CA SER A 477 3.39 -30.69 -11.01
C SER A 477 4.26 -29.62 -10.35
N SER A 478 3.74 -28.93 -9.33
CA SER A 478 4.50 -27.95 -8.54
C SER A 478 5.70 -28.56 -7.80
N GLU A 479 5.69 -29.88 -7.62
CA GLU A 479 6.80 -30.65 -7.02
C GLU A 479 7.92 -30.91 -8.04
N THR A 480 7.62 -30.82 -9.34
CA THR A 480 8.59 -30.99 -10.41
C THR A 480 9.34 -29.69 -10.67
N THR A 481 10.44 -29.48 -9.94
CA THR A 481 11.32 -28.30 -10.08
C THR A 481 12.63 -28.58 -10.82
N ASN A 482 12.82 -29.81 -11.31
CA ASN A 482 14.10 -30.30 -11.82
C ASN A 482 14.27 -30.08 -13.33
N TRP A 483 13.54 -29.15 -13.93
CA TRP A 483 13.73 -28.84 -15.34
C TRP A 483 15.08 -28.16 -15.51
N VAL A 484 15.99 -28.83 -16.22
CA VAL A 484 17.28 -28.31 -16.62
C VAL A 484 17.19 -28.03 -18.11
N PRO A 485 17.07 -26.75 -18.52
CA PRO A 485 16.99 -26.41 -19.94
C PRO A 485 18.29 -26.77 -20.66
N GLU A 486 18.18 -27.34 -21.86
CA GLU A 486 19.32 -27.61 -22.74
C GLU A 486 19.88 -26.31 -23.35
N GLN A 487 21.09 -26.37 -23.92
CA GLN A 487 21.72 -25.22 -24.57
C GLN A 487 20.81 -24.58 -25.63
N ASP A 488 20.09 -25.38 -26.40
CA ASP A 488 19.18 -24.92 -27.44
C ASP A 488 18.05 -24.03 -26.91
N TYR A 489 17.59 -24.27 -25.67
CA TYR A 489 16.61 -23.38 -25.03
C TYR A 489 17.17 -21.96 -24.87
N TYR A 490 18.41 -21.84 -24.38
CA TYR A 490 19.05 -20.53 -24.19
C TYR A 490 19.33 -19.84 -25.52
N ILE A 491 19.74 -20.60 -26.55
CA ILE A 491 19.92 -20.07 -27.91
C ILE A 491 18.62 -19.48 -28.42
N ARG A 492 17.48 -20.20 -28.32
CA ARG A 492 16.16 -19.69 -28.73
C ARG A 492 15.72 -18.49 -27.90
N LEU A 493 15.96 -18.50 -26.60
CA LEU A 493 15.59 -17.41 -25.70
C LEU A 493 16.33 -16.10 -26.06
N ILE A 494 17.65 -16.18 -26.29
CA ILE A 494 18.45 -15.04 -26.74
C ILE A 494 18.06 -14.64 -28.17
N GLY A 495 17.78 -15.63 -29.03
CA GLY A 495 17.28 -15.42 -30.40
C GLY A 495 16.08 -14.49 -30.44
N ARG A 496 15.07 -14.69 -29.58
CA ARG A 496 13.91 -13.79 -29.45
C ARG A 496 14.30 -12.32 -29.26
N LEU A 497 15.29 -12.04 -28.42
CA LEU A 497 15.76 -10.68 -28.18
C LEU A 497 16.48 -10.11 -29.42
N VAL A 498 17.34 -10.91 -30.04
CA VAL A 498 18.07 -10.52 -31.26
C VAL A 498 17.11 -10.20 -32.40
N ASP A 499 16.11 -11.06 -32.61
CA ASP A 499 15.11 -10.91 -33.66
C ASP A 499 14.23 -9.67 -33.40
N THR A 500 13.81 -9.45 -32.14
CA THR A 500 13.09 -8.23 -31.74
C THR A 500 13.90 -6.96 -32.02
N ILE A 501 15.19 -6.94 -31.69
CA ILE A 501 16.08 -5.78 -31.96
C ILE A 501 16.21 -5.55 -33.47
N LYS A 502 16.18 -6.61 -34.28
CA LYS A 502 16.21 -6.53 -35.75
C LYS A 502 14.85 -6.18 -36.37
N GLY A 503 13.76 -6.23 -35.60
CA GLY A 503 12.39 -6.05 -36.11
C GLY A 503 11.89 -7.25 -36.92
N GLN A 504 12.34 -8.46 -36.57
CA GLN A 504 11.97 -9.73 -37.22
C GLN A 504 10.88 -10.48 -36.47
#